data_AF-A0A9D0ZTZ0-F1
#
_entry.id   AF-A0A9D0ZTZ0-F1
#
_cell.length_a   1.000
_cell.length_b   1.000
_cell.length_c   1.000
_cell.angle_alpha   90.00
_cell.angle_beta   90.00
_cell.angle_gamma   90.00
#
_symmetry.space_group_name_H-M   'P 1'
#
loop_
_entity.id
_entity.type
_entity.pdbx_description
1 polymer ?
#
loop_
_entity_poly.entity_id
_entity_poly.type
_entity_poly.pdbx_seq_one_letter_code
_entity_poly.pdbx_strand_id
1 'polypeptide(L)'
;MVRYLCAAAAAFLILSLGVWGFDRAGGRRAFAAQRVGLWLFGVYLAVLFFSQIRLASVWAIQTPSVHLLFLSAKGGEMAENLGKTLTFLVLSAVWYLPMGLFAGLLFREGRRLGRMVCLGAGAAFLVELLNLFSYAGAVPANILAETAGVLVGSFLARGLVRFLPFFRTRMGVYKKSGSLPWLLVALVFSLFFGTLSNGLFLLSAQPEGEMLSLDLGARNVCVLQVENGKLYDAKGIFQKISPASTTKLLTALTVLAHADPEEAVTVGEEIQLIASDSSKANLEVGDVLNIHQLLIAMLLPSGNDAAYASAVYVGRKLCGEEASVETALRAFLLEMNRQARECGAYSSNFLSPDGYDREGQYTTAKDLAMIMEACLSNQEIAGIMGSFSLTETWLNGKTVTYYNSNALLNSASGYYVPEVIGGKTGTSSGAGNCLVSAARIGENTYIAVVMGTEGEGRWADSLAIYQALRGA
;
A
#
# COMPACT_ATOMS: atom_id res chain seq x y z
N MET A 1 -4.32 -2.65 14.24
CA MET A 1 -3.74 -2.24 15.54
C MET A 1 -3.46 -3.43 16.47
N VAL A 2 -4.44 -4.31 16.75
CA VAL A 2 -4.27 -5.47 17.65
C VAL A 2 -3.17 -6.43 17.21
N ARG A 3 -3.09 -6.78 15.92
CA ARG A 3 -2.01 -7.66 15.38
C ARG A 3 -0.60 -7.10 15.59
N TYR A 4 -0.43 -5.78 15.50
CA TYR A 4 0.85 -5.08 15.72
C TYR A 4 1.24 -5.03 17.21
N LEU A 5 0.27 -4.84 18.08
CA LEU A 5 0.46 -4.94 19.53
C LEU A 5 0.89 -6.37 19.94
N CYS A 6 0.30 -7.40 19.32
CA CYS A 6 0.69 -8.79 19.55
C CYS A 6 2.10 -9.10 19.04
N ALA A 7 2.48 -8.61 17.85
CA ALA A 7 3.83 -8.80 17.29
C ALA A 7 4.91 -8.06 18.11
N ALA A 8 4.64 -6.83 18.54
CA ALA A 8 5.52 -6.06 19.42
C ALA A 8 5.65 -6.72 20.80
N ALA A 9 4.54 -7.23 21.36
CA ALA A 9 4.55 -7.98 22.62
C ALA A 9 5.33 -9.31 22.49
N ALA A 10 5.21 -10.01 21.36
CA ALA A 10 5.94 -11.25 21.09
C ALA A 10 7.44 -11.00 20.92
N ALA A 11 7.84 -9.97 20.17
CA ALA A 11 9.24 -9.58 20.03
C ALA A 11 9.85 -9.17 21.37
N PHE A 12 9.12 -8.40 22.17
CA PHE A 12 9.49 -8.04 23.54
C PHE A 12 9.65 -9.28 24.43
N LEU A 13 8.76 -10.26 24.32
CA LEU A 13 8.84 -11.53 25.06
C LEU A 13 10.04 -12.37 24.62
N ILE A 14 10.30 -12.49 23.32
CA ILE A 14 11.41 -13.27 22.76
C ILE A 14 12.76 -12.67 23.18
N LEU A 15 12.90 -11.34 23.11
CA LEU A 15 14.09 -10.64 23.59
C LEU A 15 14.28 -10.81 25.11
N SER A 16 13.19 -10.71 25.88
CA SER A 16 13.23 -10.93 27.34
C SER A 16 13.60 -12.38 27.71
N LEU A 17 13.11 -13.37 26.95
CA LEU A 17 13.42 -14.79 27.15
C LEU A 17 14.83 -15.15 26.70
N GLY A 18 15.34 -14.58 25.60
CA GLY A 18 16.72 -14.75 25.15
C GLY A 18 17.73 -14.24 26.18
N VAL A 19 17.41 -13.13 26.85
CA VAL A 19 18.20 -12.59 27.97
C VAL A 19 18.16 -13.51 29.19
N TRP A 20 17.02 -14.13 29.48
CA TRP A 20 16.90 -15.11 30.55
C TRP A 20 17.67 -16.41 30.26
N GLY A 21 17.69 -16.87 29.00
CA GLY A 21 18.45 -18.03 28.55
C GLY A 21 19.98 -17.84 28.63
N PHE A 22 20.47 -16.66 28.27
CA PHE A 22 21.90 -16.30 28.38
C PHE A 22 22.40 -16.34 29.83
N ASP A 23 21.52 -16.07 30.81
CA ASP A 23 21.80 -16.07 32.24
C ASP A 23 22.07 -17.49 32.80
N ARG A 24 21.58 -18.54 32.10
CA ARG A 24 21.79 -19.95 32.50
C ARG A 24 22.97 -20.63 31.81
N ALA A 25 23.31 -20.25 30.57
CA ALA A 25 24.32 -20.94 29.78
C ALA A 25 25.78 -20.65 30.21
N GLY A 26 26.05 -19.62 31.01
CA GLY A 26 27.41 -19.16 31.32
C GLY A 26 27.83 -19.17 32.80
N GLY A 27 26.99 -19.63 33.73
CA GLY A 27 27.31 -19.71 35.16
C GLY A 27 27.59 -18.36 35.88
N ARG A 28 27.41 -17.22 35.22
CA ARG A 28 27.55 -15.87 35.82
C ARG A 28 26.25 -15.10 35.66
N ARG A 29 25.62 -14.75 36.79
CA ARG A 29 24.42 -13.90 36.83
C ARG A 29 24.71 -12.54 36.18
N ALA A 30 23.96 -12.17 35.16
CA ALA A 30 23.90 -10.81 34.64
C ALA A 30 23.51 -9.85 35.77
N PHE A 31 24.29 -8.76 35.94
CA PHE A 31 24.04 -7.79 37.01
C PHE A 31 22.72 -7.04 36.75
N ALA A 32 22.05 -6.58 37.81
CA ALA A 32 20.76 -5.88 37.73
C ALA A 32 20.75 -4.72 36.70
N ALA A 33 21.86 -3.99 36.56
CA ALA A 33 22.00 -2.91 35.57
C ALA A 33 21.98 -3.40 34.11
N GLN A 34 22.54 -4.58 33.82
CA GLN A 34 22.49 -5.19 32.48
C GLN A 34 21.08 -5.66 32.14
N ARG A 35 20.35 -6.18 33.13
CA ARG A 35 18.94 -6.58 32.97
C ARG A 35 18.04 -5.39 32.64
N VAL A 36 18.24 -4.28 33.35
CA VAL A 36 17.54 -3.02 33.08
C VAL A 36 17.93 -2.46 31.70
N GLY A 37 19.21 -2.47 31.33
CA GLY A 37 19.66 -2.02 30.01
C GLY A 37 19.06 -2.82 28.84
N LEU A 38 18.96 -4.14 28.99
CA LEU A 38 18.35 -5.02 27.99
C LEU A 38 16.83 -4.83 27.89
N TRP A 39 16.16 -4.59 29.01
CA TRP A 39 14.74 -4.26 29.04
C TRP A 39 14.45 -2.94 28.30
N LEU A 40 15.27 -1.91 28.57
CA LEU A 40 15.16 -0.60 27.90
C LEU A 40 15.50 -0.68 26.41
N PHE A 41 16.41 -1.57 26.01
CA PHE A 41 16.69 -1.87 24.60
C PHE A 41 15.47 -2.44 23.87
N GLY A 42 14.75 -3.37 24.52
CA GLY A 42 13.51 -3.94 23.99
C GLY A 42 12.42 -2.87 23.78
N VAL A 43 12.29 -1.92 24.71
CA VAL A 43 11.37 -0.78 24.56
C VAL A 43 11.77 0.11 23.37
N TYR A 44 13.07 0.38 23.20
CA TYR A 44 13.57 1.16 22.06
C TYR A 44 13.26 0.49 20.70
N LEU A 45 13.48 -0.82 20.59
CA LEU A 45 13.14 -1.59 19.38
C LEU A 45 11.64 -1.58 19.09
N ALA A 46 10.80 -1.65 20.13
CA ALA A 46 9.35 -1.54 19.96
C ALA A 46 8.94 -0.15 19.44
N VAL A 47 9.51 0.93 19.98
CA VAL A 47 9.25 2.30 19.52
C VAL A 47 9.68 2.48 18.06
N LEU A 48 10.87 1.99 17.69
CA LEU A 48 11.34 2.00 16.29
C LEU A 48 10.39 1.23 15.37
N PHE A 49 9.94 0.04 15.77
CA PHE A 49 8.99 -0.72 14.98
C PHE A 49 7.67 0.03 14.78
N PHE A 50 7.15 0.69 15.83
CA PHE A 50 5.94 1.52 15.72
C PHE A 50 6.14 2.77 14.86
N SER A 51 7.33 3.39 14.86
CA SER A 51 7.63 4.53 13.98
C SER A 51 7.78 4.09 12.52
N GLN A 52 8.42 2.94 12.27
CA GLN A 52 8.53 2.33 10.95
C GLN A 52 7.16 1.95 10.37
N ILE A 53 6.20 1.48 11.18
CA ILE A 53 4.81 1.25 10.71
C ILE A 53 4.14 2.55 10.24
N ARG A 54 4.29 3.67 10.96
CA ARG A 54 3.72 4.97 10.55
C ARG A 54 4.44 5.57 9.35
N LEU A 55 5.73 5.30 9.19
CA LEU A 55 6.53 5.78 8.07
C LEU A 55 6.31 4.93 6.82
N ALA A 56 6.17 3.60 6.92
CA ALA A 56 5.82 2.73 5.80
C ALA A 56 4.51 3.16 5.11
N SER A 57 3.51 3.65 5.86
CA SER A 57 2.29 4.23 5.29
C SER A 57 2.50 5.56 4.55
N VAL A 58 3.61 6.26 4.79
CA VAL A 58 4.01 7.50 4.10
C VAL A 58 4.97 7.19 2.94
N TRP A 59 5.86 6.20 3.09
CA TRP A 59 6.95 5.84 2.17
C TRP A 59 6.57 4.83 1.09
N ALA A 60 5.53 4.01 1.31
CA ALA A 60 4.98 3.16 0.26
C ALA A 60 4.39 3.98 -0.92
N ILE A 61 4.27 5.29 -0.76
CA ILE A 61 3.89 6.26 -1.81
C ILE A 61 5.12 6.69 -2.64
N GLN A 62 6.36 6.44 -2.18
CA GLN A 62 7.58 7.00 -2.79
C GLN A 62 8.71 6.00 -3.09
N THR A 63 8.58 4.70 -2.79
CA THR A 63 9.61 3.73 -3.17
C THR A 63 9.20 2.96 -4.42
N PRO A 64 9.85 3.19 -5.59
CA PRO A 64 9.87 2.20 -6.64
C PRO A 64 10.40 0.90 -6.04
N SER A 65 9.80 -0.22 -6.42
CA SER A 65 10.27 -1.55 -6.01
C SER A 65 11.77 -1.66 -6.33
N VAL A 66 12.62 -1.74 -5.30
CA VAL A 66 14.09 -1.81 -5.44
C VAL A 66 14.52 -2.99 -6.34
N HIS A 67 13.64 -3.99 -6.51
CA HIS A 67 13.82 -5.12 -7.41
C HIS A 67 13.85 -4.78 -8.92
N LEU A 68 13.32 -3.65 -9.36
CA LEU A 68 13.27 -3.25 -10.78
C LEU A 68 14.45 -2.37 -11.22
N LEU A 69 15.23 -1.82 -10.29
CA LEU A 69 16.34 -0.89 -10.57
C LEU A 69 17.56 -1.54 -11.23
N PHE A 70 17.65 -2.87 -11.28
CA PHE A 70 18.81 -3.57 -11.83
C PHE A 70 18.64 -4.09 -13.27
N LEU A 71 17.47 -3.96 -13.90
CA LEU A 71 17.22 -4.56 -15.21
C LEU A 71 16.85 -3.61 -16.36
N SER A 72 16.71 -2.30 -16.11
CA SER A 72 16.48 -1.35 -17.21
C SER A 72 16.86 0.07 -16.82
N ALA A 73 18.06 0.53 -17.15
CA ALA A 73 18.35 1.96 -17.19
C ALA A 73 19.54 2.25 -18.13
N LYS A 74 19.36 3.23 -19.03
CA LYS A 74 20.46 3.86 -19.77
C LYS A 74 21.32 4.68 -18.79
N GLY A 75 22.61 4.82 -19.08
CA GLY A 75 23.64 5.26 -18.12
C GLY A 75 23.46 6.62 -17.42
N GLY A 76 22.53 7.48 -17.85
CA GLY A 76 22.19 8.74 -17.17
C GLY A 76 21.26 8.56 -15.96
N GLU A 77 20.19 7.78 -16.11
CA GLU A 77 19.26 7.45 -15.02
C GLU A 77 19.93 6.59 -13.95
N MET A 78 20.92 5.79 -14.34
CA MET A 78 21.69 4.98 -13.40
C MET A 78 22.41 5.83 -12.34
N ALA A 79 22.96 6.99 -12.71
CA ALA A 79 23.68 7.84 -11.77
C ALA A 79 22.74 8.56 -10.79
N GLU A 80 21.60 9.06 -11.26
CA GLU A 80 20.60 9.72 -10.42
C GLU A 80 19.90 8.71 -9.49
N ASN A 81 19.55 7.53 -9.99
CA ASN A 81 18.98 6.45 -9.20
C ASN A 81 19.98 5.85 -8.21
N LEU A 82 21.27 5.78 -8.57
CA LEU A 82 22.34 5.42 -7.63
C LEU A 82 22.50 6.48 -6.53
N GLY A 83 22.40 7.76 -6.87
CA GLY A 83 22.41 8.86 -5.91
C GLY A 83 21.25 8.78 -4.91
N LYS A 84 20.03 8.53 -5.40
CA LYS A 84 18.82 8.35 -4.57
C LYS A 84 18.93 7.09 -3.70
N THR A 85 19.40 5.98 -4.26
CA THR A 85 19.64 4.72 -3.53
C THR A 85 20.70 4.87 -2.46
N LEU A 86 21.80 5.56 -2.75
CA LEU A 86 22.87 5.83 -1.79
C LEU A 86 22.38 6.75 -0.67
N THR A 87 21.62 7.80 -1.02
CA THR A 87 21.00 8.70 -0.04
C THR A 87 20.05 7.94 0.87
N PHE A 88 19.22 7.06 0.30
CA PHE A 88 18.35 6.17 1.07
C PHE A 88 19.15 5.24 1.98
N LEU A 89 20.19 4.55 1.49
CA LEU A 89 21.02 3.66 2.30
C LEU A 89 21.73 4.41 3.44
N VAL A 90 22.23 5.63 3.18
CA VAL A 90 22.88 6.48 4.19
C VAL A 90 21.89 6.95 5.24
N LEU A 91 20.72 7.47 4.82
CA LEU A 91 19.66 7.89 5.73
C LEU A 91 19.19 6.69 6.56
N SER A 92 18.91 5.56 5.93
CA SER A 92 18.60 4.27 6.56
C SER A 92 19.64 3.89 7.60
N ALA A 93 20.94 3.96 7.30
CA ALA A 93 22.00 3.68 8.27
C ALA A 93 22.02 4.67 9.46
N VAL A 94 21.71 5.96 9.25
CA VAL A 94 21.68 6.98 10.31
C VAL A 94 20.66 6.64 11.40
N TRP A 95 19.52 6.03 11.05
CA TRP A 95 18.49 5.61 12.01
C TRP A 95 18.97 4.58 13.03
N TYR A 96 19.92 3.73 12.65
CA TYR A 96 20.41 2.64 13.50
C TYR A 96 21.71 3.01 14.23
N LEU A 97 22.23 4.22 14.02
CA LEU A 97 23.36 4.77 14.78
C LEU A 97 23.12 4.77 16.31
N PRO A 98 21.95 5.18 16.84
CA PRO A 98 21.70 5.17 18.28
C PRO A 98 21.70 3.74 18.85
N MET A 99 21.22 2.77 18.07
CA MET A 99 21.25 1.35 18.44
C MET A 99 22.69 0.84 18.57
N GLY A 100 23.53 1.21 17.59
CA GLY A 100 24.97 0.96 17.61
C GLY A 100 25.68 1.61 18.79
N LEU A 101 25.36 2.88 19.08
CA LEU A 101 25.91 3.62 20.20
C LEU A 101 25.57 2.94 21.54
N PHE A 102 24.31 2.58 21.74
CA PHE A 102 23.82 1.95 22.96
C PHE A 102 24.42 0.55 23.21
N ALA A 103 24.47 -0.29 22.16
CA ALA A 103 25.10 -1.60 22.22
C ALA A 103 26.61 -1.50 22.53
N GLY A 104 27.31 -0.54 21.93
CA GLY A 104 28.73 -0.29 22.18
C GLY A 104 29.04 0.15 23.62
N LEU A 105 28.07 0.78 24.31
CA LEU A 105 28.21 1.23 25.69
C LEU A 105 27.85 0.16 26.74
N LEU A 106 26.88 -0.73 26.45
CA LEU A 106 26.40 -1.77 27.37
C LEU A 106 27.32 -2.98 27.49
N PHE A 107 27.90 -3.44 26.39
CA PHE A 107 28.61 -4.72 26.37
C PHE A 107 30.12 -4.56 26.55
N ARG A 108 30.59 -4.82 27.79
CA ARG A 108 32.02 -4.85 28.18
C ARG A 108 32.90 -5.75 27.28
N GLU A 109 32.28 -6.75 26.64
CA GLU A 109 32.92 -7.73 25.75
C GLU A 109 32.75 -7.44 24.24
N GLY A 110 32.12 -6.31 23.87
CA GLY A 110 31.93 -5.85 22.49
C GLY A 110 33.22 -5.40 21.79
N ARG A 111 34.36 -6.05 22.07
CA ARG A 111 35.66 -5.76 21.43
C ARG A 111 35.93 -6.60 20.18
N ARG A 112 35.20 -7.70 19.96
CA ARG A 112 35.35 -8.54 18.76
C ARG A 112 34.29 -8.16 17.72
N LEU A 113 34.74 -7.62 16.60
CA LEU A 113 33.92 -7.13 15.48
C LEU A 113 32.80 -8.12 15.09
N GLY A 114 33.12 -9.42 15.04
CA GLY A 114 32.15 -10.46 14.68
C GLY A 114 30.89 -10.53 15.56
N ARG A 115 31.01 -10.33 16.87
CA ARG A 115 29.82 -10.35 17.76
C ARG A 115 28.91 -9.14 17.57
N MET A 116 29.46 -8.02 17.14
CA MET A 116 28.70 -6.79 16.88
C MET A 116 27.98 -6.86 15.55
N VAL A 117 28.63 -7.45 14.54
CA VAL A 117 27.99 -7.79 13.26
C VAL A 117 26.82 -8.74 13.51
N CYS A 118 26.98 -9.78 14.33
CA CYS A 118 25.88 -10.69 14.67
C CYS A 118 24.71 -10.01 15.41
N LEU A 119 25.00 -9.09 16.35
CA LEU A 119 23.96 -8.33 17.06
C LEU A 119 23.22 -7.35 16.14
N GLY A 120 23.96 -6.64 15.28
CA GLY A 120 23.39 -5.73 14.29
C GLY A 120 22.56 -6.47 13.26
N ALA A 121 23.10 -7.54 12.67
CA ALA A 121 22.39 -8.39 11.71
C ALA A 121 21.19 -9.10 12.35
N GLY A 122 21.27 -9.54 13.61
CA GLY A 122 20.16 -10.18 14.32
C GLY A 122 19.03 -9.21 14.65
N ALA A 123 19.36 -7.98 15.06
CA ALA A 123 18.37 -6.93 15.27
C ALA A 123 17.74 -6.46 13.96
N ALA A 124 18.55 -6.28 12.91
CA ALA A 124 18.09 -5.95 11.57
C ALA A 124 17.16 -7.04 11.00
N PHE A 125 17.58 -8.31 11.12
CA PHE A 125 16.75 -9.45 10.75
C PHE A 125 15.44 -9.50 11.54
N LEU A 126 15.45 -9.18 12.84
CA LEU A 126 14.24 -9.14 13.64
C LEU A 126 13.32 -7.98 13.22
N VAL A 127 13.86 -6.80 12.96
CA VAL A 127 13.10 -5.65 12.43
C VAL A 127 12.47 -6.03 11.09
N GLU A 128 13.23 -6.69 10.23
CA GLU A 128 12.75 -7.07 8.90
C GLU A 128 11.75 -8.24 8.93
N LEU A 129 11.94 -9.19 9.84
CA LEU A 129 10.96 -10.23 10.16
C LEU A 129 9.66 -9.62 10.71
N LEU A 130 9.75 -8.54 11.48
CA LEU A 130 8.58 -7.81 11.95
C LEU A 130 7.94 -6.97 10.81
N ASN A 131 8.74 -6.47 9.87
CA ASN A 131 8.27 -5.77 8.65
C ASN A 131 7.58 -6.70 7.64
N LEU A 132 7.89 -8.00 7.62
CA LEU A 132 7.09 -9.00 6.87
C LEU A 132 5.60 -8.96 7.25
N PHE A 133 5.29 -8.52 8.46
CA PHE A 133 3.93 -8.39 8.96
C PHE A 133 3.43 -6.93 8.94
N SER A 134 4.20 -6.00 8.39
CA SER A 134 3.86 -4.57 8.24
C SER A 134 3.51 -4.22 6.78
N TYR A 135 3.08 -2.98 6.56
CA TYR A 135 2.60 -2.45 5.27
C TYR A 135 3.67 -2.49 4.15
N ALA A 136 4.96 -2.55 4.50
CA ALA A 136 6.07 -2.41 3.55
C ALA A 136 6.55 -3.73 2.91
N GLY A 137 6.22 -4.89 3.49
CA GLY A 137 6.93 -6.14 3.20
C GLY A 137 8.42 -6.07 3.63
N ALA A 138 9.18 -7.13 3.33
CA ALA A 138 10.61 -7.16 3.60
C ALA A 138 11.42 -6.87 2.32
N VAL A 139 12.36 -5.93 2.40
CA VAL A 139 13.36 -5.58 1.39
C VAL A 139 14.76 -5.95 1.91
N PRO A 140 15.43 -6.97 1.34
CA PRO A 140 16.75 -7.41 1.79
C PRO A 140 17.84 -6.31 1.86
N ALA A 141 17.70 -5.26 1.06
CA ALA A 141 18.61 -4.10 1.08
C ALA A 141 18.55 -3.30 2.40
N ASN A 142 17.41 -3.31 3.10
CA ASN A 142 17.27 -2.67 4.40
C ASN A 142 18.20 -3.33 5.42
N ILE A 143 18.26 -4.67 5.45
CA ILE A 143 19.12 -5.43 6.38
C ILE A 143 20.59 -4.97 6.29
N LEU A 144 21.08 -4.68 5.08
CA LEU A 144 22.45 -4.20 4.86
C LEU A 144 22.66 -2.78 5.42
N ALA A 145 21.74 -1.86 5.15
CA ALA A 145 21.80 -0.47 5.65
C ALA A 145 21.67 -0.41 7.18
N GLU A 146 20.75 -1.19 7.73
CA GLU A 146 20.53 -1.34 9.17
C GLU A 146 21.80 -1.84 9.85
N THR A 147 22.39 -2.92 9.32
CA THR A 147 23.64 -3.48 9.85
C THR A 147 24.79 -2.47 9.79
N ALA A 148 24.90 -1.69 8.70
CA ALA A 148 25.91 -0.64 8.57
C ALA A 148 25.72 0.47 9.61
N GLY A 149 24.49 0.94 9.83
CA GLY A 149 24.15 1.95 10.84
C GLY A 149 24.54 1.54 12.26
N VAL A 150 24.21 0.31 12.65
CA VAL A 150 24.61 -0.25 13.95
C VAL A 150 26.13 -0.28 14.10
N LEU A 151 26.86 -0.67 13.06
CA LEU A 151 28.32 -0.72 13.08
C LEU A 151 28.95 0.66 13.25
N VAL A 152 28.50 1.66 12.48
CA VAL A 152 29.03 3.04 12.56
C VAL A 152 28.76 3.63 13.95
N GLY A 153 27.54 3.48 14.48
CA GLY A 153 27.19 3.98 15.82
C GLY A 153 28.05 3.36 16.91
N SER A 154 28.33 2.06 16.77
CA SER A 154 29.23 1.33 17.65
C SER A 154 30.69 1.82 17.62
N PHE A 155 31.21 2.21 16.45
CA PHE A 155 32.53 2.81 16.35
C PHE A 155 32.58 4.21 16.98
N LEU A 156 31.53 5.02 16.78
CA LEU A 156 31.41 6.34 17.41
C LEU A 156 31.38 6.24 18.94
N ALA A 157 30.65 5.27 19.51
CA ALA A 157 30.65 5.02 20.96
C ALA A 157 32.06 4.70 21.49
N ARG A 158 32.84 3.90 20.75
CA ARG A 158 34.23 3.59 21.11
C ARG A 158 35.12 4.84 21.09
N GLY A 159 34.93 5.72 20.10
CA GLY A 159 35.60 7.02 20.03
C GLY A 159 35.28 7.89 21.25
N LEU A 160 33.99 8.06 21.54
CA LEU A 160 33.50 8.85 22.68
C LEU A 160 34.07 8.38 24.02
N VAL A 161 34.10 7.06 24.27
CA VAL A 161 34.67 6.48 25.50
C VAL A 161 36.20 6.65 25.57
N ARG A 162 36.89 6.74 24.44
CA ARG A 162 38.35 6.97 24.41
C ARG A 162 38.71 8.44 24.67
N PHE A 163 37.95 9.37 24.10
CA PHE A 163 38.31 10.79 24.05
C PHE A 163 37.73 11.64 25.17
N LEU A 164 36.71 11.16 25.90
CA LEU A 164 36.13 11.90 27.01
C LEU A 164 36.46 11.20 28.35
N PRO A 165 37.52 11.65 29.07
CA PRO A 165 37.90 11.12 30.38
C PRO A 165 36.74 11.14 31.39
N PHE A 166 35.85 12.14 31.25
CA PHE A 166 34.62 12.28 32.02
C PHE A 166 33.70 11.05 31.94
N PHE A 167 33.56 10.44 30.77
CA PHE A 167 32.75 9.22 30.59
C PHE A 167 33.46 7.97 31.10
N ARG A 168 34.80 7.92 31.05
CA ARG A 168 35.62 6.79 31.55
C ARG A 168 35.46 6.56 33.06
N THR A 169 35.50 7.61 33.86
CA THR A 169 35.47 7.53 35.33
C THR A 169 34.07 7.38 35.90
N ARG A 170 33.04 7.99 35.28
CA ARG A 170 31.66 7.99 35.80
C ARG A 170 30.76 6.84 35.30
N MET A 171 31.00 6.29 34.11
CA MET A 171 30.27 5.10 33.63
C MET A 171 30.77 3.79 34.26
N GLY A 172 31.72 3.84 35.19
CA GLY A 172 32.19 2.65 35.89
C GLY A 172 32.87 1.64 34.98
N VAL A 173 33.62 2.10 33.96
CA VAL A 173 34.35 1.22 33.03
C VAL A 173 35.39 0.36 33.78
N TYR A 174 35.73 0.71 35.03
CA TYR A 174 36.69 -0.02 35.87
C TYR A 174 36.27 -0.37 37.31
N LYS A 175 35.06 -0.07 37.82
CA LYS A 175 34.67 -0.50 39.19
C LYS A 175 33.27 -1.11 39.29
N LYS A 176 33.20 -2.25 39.99
CA LYS A 176 31.98 -2.92 40.49
C LYS A 176 31.15 -1.90 41.27
N SER A 177 29.88 -1.72 40.90
CA SER A 177 28.86 -0.89 41.57
C SER A 177 28.82 0.59 41.12
N GLY A 178 27.79 0.97 40.34
CA GLY A 178 27.36 2.37 40.21
C GLY A 178 26.92 2.94 38.84
N SER A 179 26.72 2.15 37.77
CA SER A 179 26.49 2.70 36.42
C SER A 179 25.03 2.99 36.01
N LEU A 180 24.04 2.74 36.88
CA LEU A 180 22.60 2.84 36.54
C LEU A 180 22.14 4.25 36.09
N PRO A 181 22.57 5.37 36.72
CA PRO A 181 22.13 6.71 36.31
C PRO A 181 22.61 7.07 34.90
N TRP A 182 23.80 6.62 34.51
CA TRP A 182 24.40 6.96 33.21
C TRP A 182 23.84 6.13 32.05
N LEU A 183 23.39 4.89 32.32
CA LEU A 183 22.64 4.09 31.35
C LEU A 183 21.26 4.71 31.07
N LEU A 184 20.61 5.26 32.09
CA LEU A 184 19.36 6.02 31.93
C LEU A 184 19.59 7.31 31.14
N VAL A 185 20.67 8.05 31.41
CA VAL A 185 21.02 9.25 30.62
C VAL A 185 21.32 8.90 29.16
N ALA A 186 22.10 7.86 28.89
CA ALA A 186 22.38 7.41 27.53
C ALA A 186 21.12 6.94 26.79
N LEU A 187 20.19 6.30 27.49
CA LEU A 187 18.89 5.91 26.93
C LEU A 187 18.01 7.12 26.64
N VAL A 188 17.86 8.06 27.59
CA VAL A 188 17.06 9.28 27.39
C VAL A 188 17.62 10.08 26.21
N PHE A 189 18.94 10.15 26.08
CA PHE A 189 19.59 10.80 24.95
C PHE A 189 19.34 10.05 23.63
N SER A 190 19.41 8.72 23.62
CA SER A 190 19.15 7.91 22.43
C SER A 190 17.67 7.94 22.01
N LEU A 191 16.74 7.94 22.98
CA LEU A 191 15.31 8.10 22.75
C LEU A 191 15.00 9.50 22.22
N PHE A 192 15.58 10.55 22.80
CA PHE A 192 15.40 11.94 22.37
C PHE A 192 15.93 12.18 20.95
N PHE A 193 17.12 11.70 20.62
CA PHE A 193 17.65 11.84 19.27
C PHE A 193 16.90 10.97 18.25
N GLY A 194 16.45 9.77 18.64
CA GLY A 194 15.61 8.93 17.80
C GLY A 194 14.22 9.51 17.55
N THR A 195 13.62 10.19 18.53
CA THR A 195 12.33 10.88 18.32
C THR A 195 12.51 12.19 17.56
N LEU A 196 13.60 12.93 17.77
CA LEU A 196 13.90 14.16 17.04
C LEU A 196 14.20 13.88 15.56
N SER A 197 14.98 12.83 15.25
CA SER A 197 15.20 12.40 13.87
C SER A 197 13.91 11.92 13.19
N ASN A 198 13.04 11.23 13.93
CA ASN A 198 11.68 10.86 13.47
C ASN A 198 10.84 12.10 13.13
N GLY A 199 10.82 13.10 14.02
CA GLY A 199 10.05 14.33 13.80
C GLY A 199 10.53 15.14 12.61
N LEU A 200 11.85 15.34 12.49
CA LEU A 200 12.45 16.12 11.41
C LEU A 200 12.28 15.47 10.03
N PHE A 201 12.29 14.14 9.97
CA PHE A 201 12.10 13.38 8.74
C PHE A 201 10.64 13.25 8.32
N LEU A 202 9.71 13.12 9.28
CA LEU A 202 8.27 13.18 9.00
C LEU A 202 7.85 14.55 8.44
N LEU A 203 8.54 15.61 8.85
CA LEU A 203 8.39 16.96 8.30
C LEU A 203 8.94 17.08 6.86
N SER A 204 9.96 16.30 6.48
CA SER A 204 10.55 16.35 5.13
C SER A 204 9.99 15.31 4.15
N ALA A 205 9.29 14.29 4.64
CA ALA A 205 8.83 13.13 3.86
C ALA A 205 7.31 13.07 3.66
N GLN A 206 6.55 14.10 4.05
CA GLN A 206 5.22 14.23 3.48
C GLN A 206 5.41 14.40 1.96
N PRO A 207 4.78 13.57 1.11
CA PRO A 207 4.71 13.92 -0.29
C PRO A 207 3.98 15.26 -0.34
N GLU A 208 4.72 16.33 -0.62
CA GLU A 208 4.12 17.59 -1.04
C GLU A 208 3.41 17.26 -2.36
N GLY A 209 2.14 16.90 -2.26
CA GLY A 209 1.27 16.83 -3.43
C GLY A 209 1.28 18.22 -4.04
N GLU A 210 1.78 18.32 -5.26
CA GLU A 210 1.76 19.59 -5.97
C GLU A 210 0.30 19.88 -6.27
N MET A 211 -0.22 20.98 -5.72
CA MET A 211 -1.63 21.31 -5.79
C MET A 211 -1.95 21.78 -7.20
N LEU A 212 -2.78 21.03 -7.92
CA LEU A 212 -3.43 21.56 -9.11
C LEU A 212 -4.40 22.64 -8.65
N SER A 213 -4.11 23.91 -8.93
CA SER A 213 -4.96 25.05 -8.56
C SER A 213 -6.20 25.10 -9.45
N LEU A 214 -7.07 24.10 -9.32
CA LEU A 214 -8.31 23.95 -10.08
C LEU A 214 -9.52 24.13 -9.14
N ASP A 215 -10.49 24.92 -9.58
CA ASP A 215 -11.78 25.02 -8.92
C ASP A 215 -12.68 23.88 -9.41
N LEU A 216 -12.73 22.79 -8.64
CA LEU A 216 -13.45 21.56 -8.99
C LEU A 216 -14.69 21.37 -8.11
N GLY A 217 -15.81 20.99 -8.75
CA GLY A 217 -17.08 20.76 -8.09
C GLY A 217 -17.13 19.49 -7.25
N ALA A 218 -16.29 18.50 -7.56
CA ALA A 218 -16.21 17.22 -6.86
C ALA A 218 -15.91 17.35 -5.36
N ARG A 219 -16.40 16.38 -4.58
CA ARG A 219 -16.08 16.27 -3.14
C ARG A 219 -14.66 15.76 -2.93
N ASN A 220 -14.30 14.69 -3.64
CA ASN A 220 -12.98 14.08 -3.56
C ASN A 220 -12.37 13.96 -4.96
N VAL A 221 -11.11 14.37 -5.09
CA VAL A 221 -10.34 14.34 -6.33
C VAL A 221 -8.92 13.87 -6.05
N CYS A 222 -8.44 12.92 -6.84
CA CYS A 222 -7.04 12.47 -6.82
C CYS A 222 -6.52 12.36 -8.25
N VAL A 223 -5.30 12.85 -8.49
CA VAL A 223 -4.62 12.65 -9.77
C VAL A 223 -3.28 11.95 -9.49
N LEU A 224 -3.05 10.82 -10.14
CA LEU A 224 -1.83 10.01 -10.01
C LEU A 224 -1.11 9.98 -11.36
N GLN A 225 0.16 10.36 -11.37
CA GLN A 225 1.08 10.07 -12.48
C GLN A 225 1.70 8.70 -12.24
N VAL A 226 1.48 7.77 -13.15
CA VAL A 226 1.81 6.35 -12.98
C VAL A 226 3.32 6.12 -12.96
N GLU A 227 4.07 6.77 -13.86
CA GLU A 227 5.49 6.46 -14.10
C GLU A 227 6.39 6.72 -12.88
N ASN A 228 6.06 7.71 -12.06
CA ASN A 228 6.84 8.09 -10.89
C ASN A 228 6.05 8.00 -9.57
N GLY A 229 4.80 7.54 -9.61
CA GLY A 229 3.91 7.47 -8.44
C GLY A 229 3.51 8.82 -7.85
N LYS A 230 3.73 9.94 -8.57
CA LYS A 230 3.47 11.28 -8.05
C LYS A 230 1.97 11.52 -7.96
N LEU A 231 1.51 11.85 -6.75
CA LEU A 231 0.16 12.27 -6.48
C LEU A 231 0.06 13.79 -6.56
N TYR A 232 -0.88 14.28 -7.36
CA TYR A 232 -1.35 15.66 -7.30
C TYR A 232 -2.63 15.65 -6.48
N ASP A 233 -2.58 16.31 -5.33
CA ASP A 233 -3.73 16.45 -4.44
C ASP A 233 -4.57 17.64 -4.93
N ALA A 234 -5.83 17.38 -5.22
CA ALA A 234 -6.77 18.41 -5.61
C ALA A 234 -7.83 18.64 -4.53
N LYS A 235 -8.34 17.58 -3.88
CA LYS A 235 -9.39 17.70 -2.85
C LYS A 235 -9.68 16.38 -2.14
N GLY A 236 -9.64 16.35 -0.81
CA GLY A 236 -10.28 15.27 -0.02
C GLY A 236 -9.80 13.84 -0.31
N ILE A 237 -8.53 13.63 -0.69
CA ILE A 237 -8.05 12.35 -1.25
C ILE A 237 -8.26 11.13 -0.35
N PHE A 238 -8.22 11.32 0.97
CA PHE A 238 -8.38 10.29 1.99
C PHE A 238 -9.79 10.26 2.61
N GLN A 239 -10.70 11.13 2.18
CA GLN A 239 -12.05 11.16 2.70
C GLN A 239 -12.84 9.95 2.20
N LYS A 240 -13.58 9.32 3.12
CA LYS A 240 -14.41 8.17 2.80
C LYS A 240 -15.62 8.59 1.97
N ILE A 241 -15.89 7.85 0.91
CA ILE A 241 -17.06 8.04 0.05
C ILE A 241 -17.58 6.69 -0.43
N SER A 242 -18.88 6.59 -0.67
CA SER A 242 -19.45 5.41 -1.31
C SER A 242 -18.82 5.22 -2.70
N PRO A 243 -18.39 4.01 -3.09
CA PRO A 243 -17.70 3.81 -4.36
C PRO A 243 -18.64 3.85 -5.57
N ALA A 244 -19.93 3.56 -5.39
CA ALA A 244 -20.84 3.24 -6.49
C ALA A 244 -20.20 2.21 -7.46
N SER A 245 -20.56 2.24 -8.74
CA SER A 245 -20.06 1.28 -9.74
C SER A 245 -18.56 1.36 -10.05
N THR A 246 -17.79 2.30 -9.46
CA THR A 246 -16.31 2.24 -9.55
C THR A 246 -15.74 0.99 -8.87
N THR A 247 -16.50 0.40 -7.94
CA THR A 247 -16.28 -0.93 -7.34
C THR A 247 -15.97 -2.01 -8.37
N LYS A 248 -16.59 -1.95 -9.56
CA LYS A 248 -16.44 -2.97 -10.60
C LYS A 248 -15.03 -3.07 -11.18
N LEU A 249 -14.19 -2.03 -11.01
CA LEU A 249 -12.76 -2.12 -11.31
C LEU A 249 -12.08 -3.20 -10.46
N LEU A 250 -12.34 -3.17 -9.15
CA LEU A 250 -11.82 -4.17 -8.22
C LEU A 250 -12.47 -5.54 -8.43
N THR A 251 -13.75 -5.58 -8.77
CA THR A 251 -14.44 -6.83 -9.14
C THR A 251 -13.77 -7.49 -10.34
N ALA A 252 -13.47 -6.74 -11.41
CA ALA A 252 -12.78 -7.25 -12.60
C ALA A 252 -11.40 -7.82 -12.27
N LEU A 253 -10.60 -7.09 -11.48
CA LEU A 253 -9.29 -7.57 -11.02
C LEU A 253 -9.41 -8.87 -10.22
N THR A 254 -10.37 -8.92 -9.30
CA THR A 254 -10.60 -10.11 -8.46
C THR A 254 -11.04 -11.29 -9.31
N VAL A 255 -11.86 -11.08 -10.34
CA VAL A 255 -12.30 -12.14 -11.25
C VAL A 255 -11.12 -12.72 -12.02
N LEU A 256 -10.31 -11.87 -12.65
CA LEU A 256 -9.15 -12.33 -13.44
C LEU A 256 -8.00 -12.89 -12.59
N ALA A 257 -7.98 -12.65 -11.28
CA ALA A 257 -7.05 -13.31 -10.38
C ALA A 257 -7.37 -14.80 -10.17
N HIS A 258 -8.60 -15.24 -10.48
CA HIS A 258 -9.13 -16.56 -10.12
C HIS A 258 -9.85 -17.30 -11.25
N ALA A 259 -10.03 -16.66 -12.41
CA ALA A 259 -10.65 -17.27 -13.58
C ALA A 259 -9.94 -16.82 -14.87
N ASP A 260 -9.79 -17.74 -15.80
CA ASP A 260 -9.27 -17.47 -17.14
C ASP A 260 -10.37 -16.77 -18.00
N PRO A 261 -10.02 -15.77 -18.82
CA PRO A 261 -10.97 -15.05 -19.68
C PRO A 261 -11.86 -15.96 -20.55
N GLU A 262 -11.39 -17.13 -20.94
CA GLU A 262 -12.12 -18.06 -21.82
C GLU A 262 -13.03 -19.05 -21.07
N GLU A 263 -13.01 -19.05 -19.73
CA GLU A 263 -13.87 -19.95 -18.96
C GLU A 263 -15.35 -19.62 -19.16
N ALA A 264 -16.14 -20.64 -19.49
CA ALA A 264 -17.58 -20.51 -19.68
C ALA A 264 -18.31 -20.41 -18.33
N VAL A 265 -19.25 -19.47 -18.26
CA VAL A 265 -20.11 -19.18 -17.12
C VAL A 265 -21.56 -19.24 -17.58
N THR A 266 -22.35 -20.06 -16.90
CA THR A 266 -23.82 -20.04 -17.04
C THR A 266 -24.40 -19.09 -16.01
N VAL A 267 -25.14 -18.09 -16.46
CA VAL A 267 -25.81 -17.10 -15.61
C VAL A 267 -26.91 -17.79 -14.81
N GLY A 268 -26.85 -17.70 -13.49
CA GLY A 268 -27.84 -18.26 -12.57
C GLY A 268 -28.74 -17.19 -11.94
N GLU A 269 -29.49 -17.62 -10.91
CA GLU A 269 -30.45 -16.77 -10.19
C GLU A 269 -29.81 -15.61 -9.40
N GLU A 270 -28.48 -15.57 -9.28
CA GLU A 270 -27.77 -14.48 -8.62
C GLU A 270 -28.02 -13.10 -9.23
N ILE A 271 -28.40 -13.04 -10.50
CA ILE A 271 -28.77 -11.78 -11.15
C ILE A 271 -30.04 -11.16 -10.56
N GLN A 272 -30.85 -11.92 -9.81
CA GLN A 272 -32.02 -11.41 -9.10
C GLN A 272 -31.64 -10.64 -7.82
N LEU A 273 -30.38 -10.68 -7.37
CA LEU A 273 -29.91 -9.98 -6.16
C LEU A 273 -29.62 -8.50 -6.40
N ILE A 274 -29.64 -8.05 -7.66
CA ILE A 274 -29.35 -6.66 -8.03
C ILE A 274 -30.53 -5.75 -7.68
N ALA A 275 -30.25 -4.50 -7.32
CA ALA A 275 -31.30 -3.53 -7.06
C ALA A 275 -32.13 -3.24 -8.31
N SER A 276 -33.43 -2.98 -8.15
CA SER A 276 -34.36 -2.82 -9.27
C SER A 276 -34.06 -1.61 -10.15
N ASP A 277 -33.48 -0.56 -9.57
CA ASP A 277 -33.08 0.71 -10.19
C ASP A 277 -31.60 0.73 -10.63
N SER A 278 -30.90 -0.40 -10.52
CA SER A 278 -29.49 -0.50 -10.92
C SER A 278 -29.28 -0.64 -12.43
N SER A 279 -28.07 -0.32 -12.89
CA SER A 279 -27.63 -0.59 -14.26
C SER A 279 -27.48 -2.09 -14.51
N LYS A 280 -27.90 -2.54 -15.70
CA LYS A 280 -27.92 -3.95 -16.10
C LYS A 280 -27.33 -4.12 -17.49
N ALA A 281 -26.70 -5.26 -17.73
CA ALA A 281 -26.26 -5.71 -19.03
C ALA A 281 -27.36 -6.52 -19.76
N ASN A 282 -28.50 -6.75 -19.09
CA ASN A 282 -29.65 -7.52 -19.55
C ASN A 282 -29.31 -9.00 -19.81
N LEU A 283 -28.55 -9.58 -18.88
CA LEU A 283 -28.34 -11.02 -18.83
C LEU A 283 -29.62 -11.70 -18.33
N GLU A 284 -29.88 -12.90 -18.83
CA GLU A 284 -31.00 -13.76 -18.44
C GLU A 284 -30.46 -15.06 -17.84
N VAL A 285 -31.24 -15.68 -16.93
CA VAL A 285 -30.89 -16.98 -16.37
C VAL A 285 -30.78 -18.01 -17.50
N GLY A 286 -29.66 -18.73 -17.54
CA GLY A 286 -29.34 -19.69 -18.59
C GLY A 286 -28.52 -19.11 -19.75
N ASP A 287 -28.27 -17.80 -19.80
CA ASP A 287 -27.27 -17.25 -20.71
C ASP A 287 -25.89 -17.86 -20.43
N VAL A 288 -25.12 -18.13 -21.49
CA VAL A 288 -23.77 -18.71 -21.38
C VAL A 288 -22.77 -17.77 -22.04
N LEU A 289 -21.88 -17.21 -21.24
CA LEU A 289 -20.85 -16.25 -21.63
C LEU A 289 -19.49 -16.75 -21.14
N ASN A 290 -18.39 -16.33 -21.77
CA ASN A 290 -17.08 -16.48 -21.12
C ASN A 290 -16.79 -15.32 -20.15
N ILE A 291 -15.74 -15.44 -19.33
CA ILE A 291 -15.34 -14.40 -18.37
C ILE A 291 -15.06 -13.07 -19.07
N HIS A 292 -14.36 -13.07 -20.21
CA HIS A 292 -14.11 -11.87 -21.00
C HIS A 292 -15.41 -11.12 -21.34
N GLN A 293 -16.42 -11.83 -21.85
CA GLN A 293 -17.72 -11.27 -22.20
C GLN A 293 -18.47 -10.73 -20.98
N LEU A 294 -18.38 -11.42 -19.83
CA LEU A 294 -18.92 -10.91 -18.57
C LEU A 294 -18.21 -9.63 -18.09
N LEU A 295 -16.89 -9.52 -18.28
CA LEU A 295 -16.14 -8.31 -17.96
C LEU A 295 -16.55 -7.14 -18.87
N ILE A 296 -16.79 -7.37 -20.17
CA ILE A 296 -17.35 -6.37 -21.08
C ILE A 296 -18.71 -5.91 -20.60
N ALA A 297 -19.62 -6.85 -20.34
CA ALA A 297 -20.97 -6.59 -19.84
C ALA A 297 -20.97 -5.85 -18.50
N MET A 298 -19.96 -6.08 -17.66
CA MET A 298 -19.81 -5.41 -16.37
C MET A 298 -19.21 -4.01 -16.49
N LEU A 299 -18.16 -3.82 -17.29
CA LEU A 299 -17.36 -2.60 -17.30
C LEU A 299 -17.93 -1.51 -18.22
N LEU A 300 -18.48 -1.88 -19.39
CA LEU A 300 -18.98 -0.92 -20.37
C LEU A 300 -20.33 -0.30 -19.96
N PRO A 301 -21.45 -1.05 -19.91
CA PRO A 301 -22.75 -0.50 -19.51
C PRO A 301 -22.91 -0.44 -17.99
N SER A 302 -21.88 -0.84 -17.22
CA SER A 302 -21.94 -0.93 -15.76
C SER A 302 -22.88 -2.04 -15.22
N GLY A 303 -23.03 -3.16 -15.93
CA GLY A 303 -23.99 -4.22 -15.58
C GLY A 303 -23.77 -4.83 -14.20
N ASN A 304 -24.76 -4.70 -13.32
CA ASN A 304 -24.73 -5.31 -11.98
C ASN A 304 -24.98 -6.82 -12.04
N ASP A 305 -25.84 -7.26 -12.95
CA ASP A 305 -26.09 -8.68 -13.29
C ASP A 305 -24.77 -9.39 -13.66
N ALA A 306 -23.97 -8.81 -14.55
CA ALA A 306 -22.66 -9.35 -14.92
C ALA A 306 -21.67 -9.39 -13.73
N ALA A 307 -21.70 -8.38 -12.85
CA ALA A 307 -20.87 -8.36 -11.65
C ALA A 307 -21.23 -9.49 -10.68
N TYR A 308 -22.53 -9.75 -10.47
CA TYR A 308 -22.99 -10.83 -9.60
C TYR A 308 -22.73 -12.21 -10.19
N ALA A 309 -22.98 -12.41 -11.49
CA ALA A 309 -22.68 -13.67 -12.18
C ALA A 309 -21.19 -14.03 -12.08
N SER A 310 -20.31 -13.06 -12.36
CA SER A 310 -18.85 -13.25 -12.26
C SER A 310 -18.41 -13.54 -10.82
N ALA A 311 -18.96 -12.80 -9.85
CA ALA A 311 -18.63 -12.96 -8.44
C ALA A 311 -19.06 -14.33 -7.89
N VAL A 312 -20.24 -14.82 -8.27
CA VAL A 312 -20.74 -16.13 -7.83
C VAL A 312 -19.94 -17.25 -8.48
N TYR A 313 -19.62 -17.13 -9.78
CA TYR A 313 -18.78 -18.11 -10.47
C TYR A 313 -17.41 -18.27 -9.77
N VAL A 314 -16.69 -17.18 -9.56
CA VAL A 314 -15.40 -17.19 -8.85
C VAL A 314 -15.57 -17.62 -7.40
N GLY A 315 -16.63 -17.15 -6.73
CA GLY A 315 -16.95 -17.56 -5.37
C GLY A 315 -17.09 -19.08 -5.20
N ARG A 316 -17.78 -19.74 -6.14
CA ARG A 316 -17.91 -21.21 -6.19
C ARG A 316 -16.57 -21.89 -6.45
N LYS A 317 -15.71 -21.34 -7.32
CA LYS A 317 -14.34 -21.87 -7.49
C LYS A 317 -13.55 -21.83 -6.19
N LEU A 318 -13.75 -20.80 -5.37
CA LEU A 318 -13.05 -20.62 -4.09
C LEU A 318 -13.59 -21.51 -2.95
N CYS A 319 -14.90 -21.78 -2.92
CA CYS A 319 -15.53 -22.48 -1.77
C CYS A 319 -16.26 -23.79 -2.12
N GLY A 320 -16.23 -24.22 -3.38
CA GLY A 320 -16.84 -25.45 -3.90
C GLY A 320 -18.00 -25.16 -4.87
N GLU A 321 -18.09 -25.96 -5.94
CA GLU A 321 -19.08 -25.77 -7.03
C GLU A 321 -20.54 -25.83 -6.54
N GLU A 322 -20.82 -26.70 -5.57
CA GLU A 322 -22.15 -26.87 -4.96
C GLU A 322 -22.50 -25.78 -3.92
N ALA A 323 -21.64 -24.78 -3.71
CA ALA A 323 -21.90 -23.73 -2.74
C ALA A 323 -23.12 -22.89 -3.14
N SER A 324 -23.94 -22.53 -2.13
CA SER A 324 -25.04 -21.60 -2.31
C SER A 324 -24.54 -20.24 -2.81
N VAL A 325 -25.41 -19.51 -3.52
CA VAL A 325 -25.11 -18.16 -4.03
C VAL A 325 -24.58 -17.25 -2.92
N GLU A 326 -25.20 -17.28 -1.73
CA GLU A 326 -24.75 -16.48 -0.57
C GLU A 326 -23.33 -16.87 -0.11
N THR A 327 -23.04 -18.17 -0.05
CA THR A 327 -21.72 -18.68 0.38
C THR A 327 -20.64 -18.30 -0.62
N ALA A 328 -20.93 -18.43 -1.92
CA ALA A 328 -20.05 -18.03 -3.01
C ALA A 328 -19.78 -16.52 -2.99
N LEU A 329 -20.82 -15.69 -2.88
CA LEU A 329 -20.65 -14.24 -2.77
C LEU A 329 -19.82 -13.84 -1.56
N ARG A 330 -20.03 -14.47 -0.40
CA ARG A 330 -19.21 -14.18 0.79
C ARG A 330 -17.74 -14.55 0.57
N ALA A 331 -17.46 -15.69 -0.07
CA ALA A 331 -16.09 -16.07 -0.42
C ALA A 331 -15.45 -15.07 -1.38
N PHE A 332 -16.18 -14.66 -2.42
CA PHE A 332 -15.74 -13.64 -3.36
C PHE A 332 -15.46 -12.29 -2.67
N LEU A 333 -16.34 -11.81 -1.80
CA LEU A 333 -16.15 -10.52 -1.13
C LEU A 333 -14.96 -10.51 -0.16
N LEU A 334 -14.67 -11.63 0.50
CA LEU A 334 -13.44 -11.78 1.30
C LEU A 334 -12.20 -11.64 0.43
N GLU A 335 -12.22 -12.28 -0.74
CA GLU A 335 -11.14 -12.24 -1.71
C GLU A 335 -11.01 -10.87 -2.38
N MET A 336 -12.11 -10.23 -2.72
CA MET A 336 -12.15 -8.88 -3.26
C MET A 336 -11.53 -7.85 -2.31
N ASN A 337 -11.81 -7.94 -1.01
CA ASN A 337 -11.15 -7.08 -0.01
C ASN A 337 -9.69 -7.48 0.24
N ARG A 338 -9.27 -8.72 -0.07
CA ARG A 338 -7.86 -9.13 -0.10
C ARG A 338 -7.16 -8.47 -1.29
N GLN A 339 -7.75 -8.56 -2.49
CA GLN A 339 -7.30 -7.93 -3.72
C GLN A 339 -7.17 -6.41 -3.56
N ALA A 340 -8.11 -5.75 -2.88
CA ALA A 340 -8.02 -4.32 -2.59
C ALA A 340 -6.71 -3.96 -1.86
N ARG A 341 -6.34 -4.75 -0.85
CA ARG A 341 -5.09 -4.55 -0.11
C ARG A 341 -3.86 -4.81 -0.97
N GLU A 342 -3.91 -5.78 -1.88
CA GLU A 342 -2.82 -6.04 -2.84
C GLU A 342 -2.63 -4.88 -3.82
N CYS A 343 -3.72 -4.23 -4.21
CA CYS A 343 -3.68 -3.01 -5.04
C CYS A 343 -3.26 -1.77 -4.24
N GLY A 344 -3.02 -1.84 -2.93
CA GLY A 344 -2.67 -0.67 -2.13
C GLY A 344 -3.88 0.15 -1.62
N ALA A 345 -5.10 -0.37 -1.74
CA ALA A 345 -6.36 0.26 -1.33
C ALA A 345 -6.79 -0.16 0.10
N TYR A 346 -6.08 0.33 1.10
CA TYR A 346 -6.25 -0.10 2.51
C TYR A 346 -7.28 0.70 3.30
N SER A 347 -7.74 1.83 2.76
CA SER A 347 -8.76 2.70 3.35
C SER A 347 -10.14 2.46 2.71
N SER A 348 -10.40 1.22 2.31
CA SER A 348 -11.61 0.79 1.62
C SER A 348 -12.23 -0.44 2.28
N ASN A 349 -13.54 -0.57 2.14
CA ASN A 349 -14.31 -1.74 2.55
C ASN A 349 -15.43 -1.99 1.54
N PHE A 350 -15.36 -3.10 0.83
CA PHE A 350 -16.33 -3.47 -0.21
C PHE A 350 -17.28 -4.55 0.30
N LEU A 351 -18.58 -4.32 0.16
CA LEU A 351 -19.64 -5.22 0.66
C LEU A 351 -20.51 -5.79 -0.47
N SER A 352 -20.19 -5.47 -1.71
CA SER A 352 -20.89 -5.90 -2.92
C SER A 352 -19.93 -5.89 -4.11
N PRO A 353 -20.15 -6.75 -5.13
CA PRO A 353 -19.36 -6.75 -6.36
C PRO A 353 -19.74 -5.61 -7.31
N ASP A 354 -20.90 -5.00 -7.11
CA ASP A 354 -21.44 -3.97 -8.01
C ASP A 354 -21.24 -2.55 -7.51
N GLY A 355 -21.03 -2.38 -6.20
CA GLY A 355 -20.85 -1.11 -5.52
C GLY A 355 -22.13 -0.36 -5.17
N TYR A 356 -23.29 -1.01 -5.25
CA TYR A 356 -24.57 -0.42 -4.82
C TYR A 356 -24.49 -0.03 -3.34
N ASP A 357 -25.19 1.06 -2.96
CA ASP A 357 -25.04 1.65 -1.62
C ASP A 357 -25.42 0.67 -0.52
N ARG A 358 -24.49 0.47 0.43
CA ARG A 358 -24.66 -0.39 1.62
C ARG A 358 -23.97 0.27 2.81
N GLU A 359 -24.60 0.18 3.98
CA GLU A 359 -24.00 0.69 5.21
C GLU A 359 -22.64 0.01 5.47
N GLY A 360 -21.61 0.81 5.73
CA GLY A 360 -20.24 0.33 5.94
C GLY A 360 -19.44 0.08 4.65
N GLN A 361 -20.02 0.22 3.45
CA GLN A 361 -19.27 0.19 2.19
C GLN A 361 -18.67 1.56 1.89
N TYR A 362 -17.36 1.63 1.68
CA TYR A 362 -16.68 2.89 1.36
C TYR A 362 -15.34 2.67 0.66
N THR A 363 -14.85 3.71 0.02
CA THR A 363 -13.49 3.82 -0.51
C THR A 363 -12.96 5.26 -0.35
N THR A 364 -11.79 5.56 -0.91
CA THR A 364 -11.21 6.90 -0.99
C THR A 364 -10.75 7.19 -2.41
N ALA A 365 -10.54 8.47 -2.76
CA ALA A 365 -10.06 8.81 -4.10
C ALA A 365 -8.65 8.23 -4.36
N LYS A 366 -7.77 8.25 -3.34
CA LYS A 366 -6.46 7.61 -3.41
C LYS A 366 -6.56 6.12 -3.69
N ASP A 367 -7.41 5.42 -2.95
CA ASP A 367 -7.55 3.95 -3.09
C ASP A 367 -8.07 3.55 -4.47
N LEU A 368 -9.02 4.30 -5.02
CA LEU A 368 -9.50 4.09 -6.39
C LEU A 368 -8.43 4.36 -7.44
N ALA A 369 -7.52 5.32 -7.21
CA ALA A 369 -6.40 5.56 -8.12
C ALA A 369 -5.47 4.34 -8.18
N MET A 370 -5.16 3.74 -7.04
CA MET A 370 -4.33 2.52 -7.01
C MET A 370 -5.04 1.31 -7.64
N ILE A 371 -6.35 1.16 -7.41
CA ILE A 371 -7.15 0.11 -8.07
C ILE A 371 -7.12 0.29 -9.60
N MET A 372 -7.24 1.53 -10.08
CA MET A 372 -7.19 1.83 -11.51
C MET A 372 -5.79 1.57 -12.11
N GLU A 373 -4.72 1.89 -11.39
CA GLU A 373 -3.35 1.56 -11.80
C GLU A 373 -3.17 0.05 -12.00
N ALA A 374 -3.69 -0.76 -11.06
CA ALA A 374 -3.71 -2.21 -11.21
C ALA A 374 -4.56 -2.65 -12.42
N CYS A 375 -5.70 -2.01 -12.69
CA CYS A 375 -6.53 -2.29 -13.87
C CYS A 375 -5.79 -1.97 -15.17
N LEU A 376 -5.06 -0.86 -15.25
CA LEU A 376 -4.28 -0.48 -16.43
C LEU A 376 -3.12 -1.45 -16.70
N SER A 377 -2.61 -2.09 -15.66
CA SER A 377 -1.55 -3.10 -15.78
C SER A 377 -2.07 -4.45 -16.29
N ASN A 378 -3.39 -4.68 -16.25
CA ASN A 378 -4.04 -5.86 -16.79
C ASN A 378 -4.55 -5.56 -18.21
N GLN A 379 -3.95 -6.20 -19.22
CA GLN A 379 -4.24 -5.91 -20.64
C GLN A 379 -5.70 -6.15 -21.02
N GLU A 380 -6.35 -7.17 -20.44
CA GLU A 380 -7.76 -7.49 -20.67
C GLU A 380 -8.66 -6.35 -20.17
N ILE A 381 -8.49 -5.97 -18.91
CA ILE A 381 -9.29 -4.90 -18.29
C ILE A 381 -9.03 -3.56 -18.99
N ALA A 382 -7.76 -3.25 -19.29
CA ALA A 382 -7.38 -2.03 -19.99
C ALA A 382 -8.00 -1.95 -21.39
N GLY A 383 -7.98 -3.06 -22.16
CA GLY A 383 -8.58 -3.14 -23.48
C GLY A 383 -10.09 -2.91 -23.47
N ILE A 384 -10.79 -3.52 -22.50
CA ILE A 384 -12.24 -3.33 -22.31
C ILE A 384 -12.53 -1.88 -21.94
N MET A 385 -11.89 -1.33 -20.91
CA MET A 385 -12.17 0.02 -20.43
C MET A 385 -11.86 1.12 -21.45
N GLY A 386 -10.85 0.91 -22.30
CA GLY A 386 -10.46 1.84 -23.36
C GLY A 386 -11.36 1.81 -24.60
N SER A 387 -12.23 0.81 -24.71
CA SER A 387 -13.15 0.68 -25.84
C SER A 387 -14.43 1.48 -25.59
N PHE A 388 -14.85 2.31 -26.55
CA PHE A 388 -16.13 3.01 -26.47
C PHE A 388 -17.31 2.05 -26.70
N SER A 389 -17.15 1.05 -27.55
CA SER A 389 -18.16 0.01 -27.78
C SER A 389 -17.50 -1.31 -28.15
N LEU A 390 -18.08 -2.42 -27.71
CA LEU A 390 -17.68 -3.77 -28.09
C LEU A 390 -18.92 -4.58 -28.49
N THR A 391 -18.80 -5.36 -29.55
CA THR A 391 -19.85 -6.28 -30.01
C THR A 391 -19.35 -7.70 -29.87
N GLU A 392 -20.09 -8.49 -29.11
CA GLU A 392 -19.74 -9.86 -28.76
C GLU A 392 -20.85 -10.82 -29.18
N THR A 393 -20.47 -12.03 -29.58
CA THR A 393 -21.42 -13.14 -29.73
C THR A 393 -21.15 -14.14 -28.62
N TRP A 394 -22.12 -14.28 -27.72
CA TRP A 394 -22.03 -15.18 -26.57
C TRP A 394 -21.97 -16.64 -27.01
N LEU A 395 -21.60 -17.52 -26.09
CA LEU A 395 -21.44 -18.95 -26.37
C LEU A 395 -22.75 -19.64 -26.79
N ASN A 396 -23.90 -19.07 -26.41
CA ASN A 396 -25.23 -19.51 -26.85
C ASN A 396 -25.69 -18.90 -28.19
N GLY A 397 -24.84 -18.11 -28.86
CA GLY A 397 -25.10 -17.52 -30.18
C GLY A 397 -25.81 -16.16 -30.17
N LYS A 398 -26.14 -15.60 -29.01
CA LYS A 398 -26.72 -14.25 -28.89
C LYS A 398 -25.64 -13.18 -29.12
N THR A 399 -25.85 -12.31 -30.11
CA THR A 399 -24.96 -11.16 -30.38
C THR A 399 -25.48 -9.90 -29.70
N VAL A 400 -24.60 -9.21 -28.96
CA VAL A 400 -24.93 -7.99 -28.21
C VAL A 400 -23.84 -6.95 -28.41
N THR A 401 -24.23 -5.68 -28.52
CA THR A 401 -23.31 -4.53 -28.50
C THR A 401 -23.46 -3.78 -27.19
N TYR A 402 -22.34 -3.60 -26.49
CA TYR A 402 -22.26 -2.78 -25.28
C TYR A 402 -21.54 -1.46 -25.57
N TYR A 403 -22.02 -0.39 -24.92
CA TYR A 403 -21.46 0.95 -25.02
C TYR A 403 -20.92 1.39 -23.67
N ASN A 404 -19.77 2.05 -23.70
CA ASN A 404 -19.10 2.57 -22.52
C ASN A 404 -19.87 3.79 -21.97
N SER A 405 -20.13 3.79 -20.67
CA SER A 405 -20.76 4.92 -19.98
C SER A 405 -19.85 6.14 -19.81
N ASN A 406 -18.55 6.02 -20.08
CA ASN A 406 -17.58 7.11 -19.96
C ASN A 406 -17.67 8.09 -21.12
N ALA A 407 -18.26 9.27 -20.86
CA ALA A 407 -18.42 10.33 -21.85
C ALA A 407 -17.10 10.89 -22.40
N LEU A 408 -15.97 10.67 -21.72
CA LEU A 408 -14.66 11.13 -22.19
C LEU A 408 -14.14 10.32 -23.39
N LEU A 409 -14.64 9.09 -23.60
CA LEU A 409 -14.28 8.22 -24.73
C LEU A 409 -15.17 8.41 -25.95
N ASN A 410 -16.33 9.04 -25.78
CA ASN A 410 -17.30 9.22 -26.86
C ASN A 410 -16.90 10.43 -27.73
N SER A 411 -16.48 10.20 -28.97
CA SER A 411 -16.09 11.28 -29.89
C SER A 411 -17.23 12.25 -30.24
N ALA A 412 -18.49 11.88 -30.01
CA ALA A 412 -19.65 12.75 -30.17
C ALA A 412 -19.99 13.56 -28.90
N SER A 413 -19.30 13.31 -27.78
CA SER A 413 -19.51 14.04 -26.52
C SER A 413 -18.77 15.38 -26.53
N GLY A 414 -19.38 16.42 -25.97
CA GLY A 414 -18.71 17.69 -25.70
C GLY A 414 -17.58 17.60 -24.67
N TYR A 415 -17.47 16.47 -23.96
CA TYR A 415 -16.43 16.17 -22.99
C TYR A 415 -15.36 15.20 -23.52
N TYR A 416 -15.35 14.90 -24.82
CA TYR A 416 -14.40 13.98 -25.41
C TYR A 416 -12.94 14.41 -25.16
N VAL A 417 -12.11 13.45 -24.74
CA VAL A 417 -10.66 13.65 -24.54
C VAL A 417 -9.93 12.55 -25.30
N PRO A 418 -9.23 12.85 -26.42
CA PRO A 418 -8.62 11.83 -27.27
C PRO A 418 -7.50 11.06 -26.57
N GLU A 419 -6.88 11.62 -25.54
CA GLU A 419 -5.84 11.00 -24.72
C GLU A 419 -6.39 9.99 -23.71
N VAL A 420 -7.71 9.98 -23.44
CA VAL A 420 -8.30 9.05 -22.48
C VAL A 420 -8.22 7.63 -23.01
N ILE A 421 -7.60 6.76 -22.20
CA ILE A 421 -7.35 5.35 -22.52
C ILE A 421 -8.26 4.40 -21.73
N GLY A 422 -9.19 4.93 -20.94
CA GLY A 422 -10.19 4.13 -20.24
C GLY A 422 -10.71 4.77 -18.97
N GLY A 423 -11.64 4.07 -18.33
CA GLY A 423 -12.17 4.46 -17.03
C GLY A 423 -13.43 3.71 -16.66
N LYS A 424 -13.96 4.01 -15.47
CA LYS A 424 -15.22 3.49 -14.96
C LYS A 424 -16.03 4.56 -14.26
N THR A 425 -17.29 4.66 -14.64
CA THR A 425 -18.26 5.55 -14.01
C THR A 425 -18.92 4.90 -12.79
N GLY A 426 -19.39 5.72 -11.86
CA GLY A 426 -20.27 5.29 -10.78
C GLY A 426 -21.26 6.38 -10.39
N THR A 427 -22.50 6.00 -10.12
CA THR A 427 -23.52 6.92 -9.58
C THR A 427 -24.31 6.20 -8.50
N SER A 428 -24.47 6.86 -7.36
CA SER A 428 -25.41 6.46 -6.31
C SER A 428 -25.76 7.68 -5.45
N SER A 429 -26.77 7.57 -4.58
CA SER A 429 -27.14 8.68 -3.70
C SER A 429 -26.04 8.97 -2.66
N GLY A 430 -25.36 7.94 -2.16
CA GLY A 430 -24.23 8.10 -1.24
C GLY A 430 -22.97 8.63 -1.93
N ALA A 431 -22.72 8.23 -3.18
CA ALA A 431 -21.51 8.57 -3.91
C ALA A 431 -21.60 9.92 -4.64
N GLY A 432 -22.79 10.31 -5.12
CA GLY A 432 -22.95 11.31 -6.18
C GLY A 432 -22.50 10.76 -7.53
N ASN A 433 -22.16 11.64 -8.47
CA ASN A 433 -21.61 11.27 -9.77
C ASN A 433 -20.08 11.17 -9.70
N CYS A 434 -19.58 9.99 -10.05
CA CYS A 434 -18.17 9.61 -9.93
C CYS A 434 -17.61 9.11 -11.27
N LEU A 435 -16.31 9.33 -11.47
CA LEU A 435 -15.52 8.81 -12.57
C LEU A 435 -14.09 8.52 -12.09
N VAL A 436 -13.60 7.32 -12.39
CA VAL A 436 -12.18 6.99 -12.35
C VAL A 436 -11.74 6.83 -13.79
N SER A 437 -10.83 7.65 -14.29
CA SER A 437 -10.39 7.64 -15.68
C SER A 437 -8.88 7.68 -15.78
N ALA A 438 -8.34 7.29 -16.94
CA ALA A 438 -6.94 7.41 -17.23
C ALA A 438 -6.71 8.03 -18.61
N ALA A 439 -5.66 8.83 -18.75
CA ALA A 439 -5.24 9.43 -20.01
C ALA A 439 -3.72 9.37 -20.19
N ARG A 440 -3.28 9.26 -21.44
CA ARG A 440 -1.86 9.35 -21.81
C ARG A 440 -1.56 10.75 -22.35
N ILE A 441 -0.86 11.55 -21.57
CA ILE A 441 -0.51 12.94 -21.92
C ILE A 441 1.02 13.02 -22.03
N GLY A 442 1.50 13.28 -23.25
CA GLY A 442 2.92 13.19 -23.56
C GLY A 442 3.45 11.75 -23.36
N GLU A 443 4.53 11.61 -22.61
CA GLU A 443 5.13 10.32 -22.26
C GLU A 443 4.54 9.69 -20.99
N ASN A 444 3.65 10.42 -20.29
CA ASN A 444 3.13 10.01 -18.98
C ASN A 444 1.68 9.54 -19.04
N THR A 445 1.35 8.65 -18.12
CA THR A 445 0.00 8.15 -17.89
C THR A 445 -0.52 8.76 -16.59
N TYR A 446 -1.68 9.42 -16.69
CA TYR A 446 -2.35 10.04 -15.55
C TYR A 446 -3.67 9.34 -15.27
N ILE A 447 -3.91 9.03 -14.01
CA ILE A 447 -5.19 8.55 -13.49
C ILE A 447 -5.86 9.70 -12.77
N ALA A 448 -7.08 10.07 -13.18
CA ALA A 448 -7.91 11.05 -12.50
C ALA A 448 -9.13 10.36 -11.86
N VAL A 449 -9.24 10.52 -10.54
CA VAL A 449 -10.39 10.09 -9.74
C VAL A 449 -11.19 11.33 -9.35
N VAL A 450 -12.45 11.38 -9.75
CA VAL A 450 -13.38 12.49 -9.49
C VAL A 450 -14.65 11.91 -8.87
N MET A 451 -14.93 12.28 -7.62
CA MET A 451 -16.01 11.66 -6.84
C MET A 451 -16.95 12.70 -6.23
N GLY A 452 -18.25 12.41 -6.21
CA GLY A 452 -19.23 13.23 -5.50
C GLY A 452 -19.57 14.55 -6.19
N THR A 453 -19.64 14.53 -7.52
CA THR A 453 -20.21 15.64 -8.31
C THR A 453 -21.73 15.48 -8.46
N GLU A 454 -22.38 16.51 -9.01
CA GLU A 454 -23.78 16.48 -9.45
C GLU A 454 -23.86 16.63 -10.97
N GLY A 455 -24.96 16.16 -11.58
CA GLY A 455 -25.18 16.27 -13.03
C GLY A 455 -23.99 15.80 -13.88
N GLU A 456 -23.53 16.67 -14.77
CA GLU A 456 -22.38 16.44 -15.67
C GLU A 456 -21.02 16.80 -15.03
N GLY A 457 -21.00 17.16 -13.74
CA GLY A 457 -19.81 17.69 -13.05
C GLY A 457 -18.59 16.77 -13.13
N ARG A 458 -18.76 15.44 -13.07
CA ARG A 458 -17.65 14.49 -13.22
C ARG A 458 -16.93 14.62 -14.57
N TRP A 459 -17.65 14.98 -15.62
CA TRP A 459 -17.06 15.15 -16.96
C TRP A 459 -16.33 16.48 -17.04
N ALA A 460 -16.95 17.55 -16.56
CA ALA A 460 -16.36 18.89 -16.53
C ALA A 460 -15.07 18.92 -15.69
N ASP A 461 -15.10 18.35 -14.48
CA ASP A 461 -13.94 18.30 -13.59
C ASP A 461 -12.82 17.42 -14.17
N SER A 462 -13.13 16.24 -14.72
CA SER A 462 -12.11 15.40 -15.38
C SER A 462 -11.50 16.08 -16.60
N LEU A 463 -12.31 16.76 -17.42
CA LEU A 463 -11.81 17.53 -18.56
C LEU A 463 -10.88 18.66 -18.11
N ALA A 464 -11.25 19.41 -17.06
CA ALA A 464 -10.43 20.49 -16.51
C ALA A 464 -9.08 19.96 -15.99
N ILE A 465 -9.07 18.81 -15.31
CA ILE A 465 -7.85 18.14 -14.86
C ILE A 465 -6.94 17.82 -16.05
N TYR A 466 -7.45 17.14 -17.08
CA TYR A 466 -6.62 16.75 -18.23
C TYR A 466 -6.15 17.96 -19.05
N GLN A 467 -6.96 19.02 -19.16
CA GLN A 467 -6.54 20.26 -19.80
C GLN A 467 -5.39 20.94 -19.03
N ALA A 468 -5.44 20.97 -17.70
CA ALA A 468 -4.36 21.52 -16.88
C ALA A 468 -3.07 20.71 -17.03
N LEU A 469 -3.17 19.38 -17.07
CA LEU A 469 -2.02 18.49 -17.26
C LEU A 469 -1.37 18.62 -18.64
N ARG A 470 -2.08 19.05 -19.68
CA ARG A 470 -1.48 19.35 -21.00
C ARG A 470 -0.62 20.61 -20.98
N GLY A 471 -0.88 21.53 -20.05
CA GLY A 471 -0.21 22.82 -19.94
C GLY A 471 0.93 22.88 -18.92
N ALA A 472 1.10 21.82 -18.13
CA ALA A 472 2.18 21.64 -17.15
C ALA A 472 3.36 20.90 -17.79
#